data_AF-A0A960AKA0-F1
#
_entry.id   AF-A0A960AKA0-F1
#
_cell.length_a   1.000
_cell.length_b   1.000
_cell.length_c   1.000
_cell.angle_alpha   90.00
_cell.angle_beta   90.00
_cell.angle_gamma   90.00
#
_symmetry.space_group_name_H-M   'P 1'
#
loop_
_entity.id
_entity.type
_entity.pdbx_description
1 polymer ?
#
loop_
_entity_poly.entity_id
_entity_poly.type
_entity_poly.pdbx_seq_one_letter_code
_entity_poly.pdbx_strand_id
1 'polypeptide(L)'
;MMFRVGVAAAGLLVAAVGPVAADSVPPDGAASIVLAPCPGAPGFGEVVTPGCSYIAIPRAGGGAFFAHLTSTGEITMNGTMTSGSFIFPGAKQTWPGISVPGGNVTVEIAKTDVSGTVAADGRVTMTIPYNTTISAFGLKCTVKGSAALSSTSTDVNGGGTGKNLDPASGAFAVAGTSAPPTTSGALCALAADTLDLSRGIGWYFDGTLTTVPGVPSVLPQSADLKLPSRIKRKGRTVLVRGPLVTNAGQAVSARVTWGKRKSAKGSKKSFARLSTKRGKVVLRTTGKAKRLHVRLTLQAPATPGYEAYRVTRAWKVR
;
A
#
# COMPACT_ATOMS: atom_id res chain seq x y z
N MET A 1 19.15 19.81 77.75
CA MET A 1 19.23 20.33 76.37
C MET A 1 18.99 19.16 75.42
N MET A 2 18.28 19.40 74.31
CA MET A 2 17.89 18.46 73.24
C MET A 2 16.55 17.70 73.40
N PHE A 3 15.53 18.28 72.76
CA PHE A 3 14.34 17.62 72.24
C PHE A 3 14.72 16.51 71.23
N ARG A 4 13.99 15.39 71.24
CA ARG A 4 13.83 14.54 70.06
C ARG A 4 12.35 14.30 69.78
N VAL A 5 11.91 14.88 68.67
CA VAL A 5 10.63 14.69 68.01
C VAL A 5 10.68 13.37 67.25
N GLY A 6 9.77 12.44 67.56
CA GLY A 6 9.53 11.24 66.76
C GLY A 6 8.34 11.50 65.82
N VAL A 7 8.63 11.69 64.53
CA VAL A 7 7.62 11.85 63.47
C VAL A 7 7.09 10.48 63.07
N ALA A 8 5.78 10.30 63.13
CA ALA A 8 5.07 9.15 62.57
C ALA A 8 4.98 9.29 61.04
N ALA A 9 5.57 8.35 60.31
CA ALA A 9 5.42 8.25 58.86
C ALA A 9 4.26 7.30 58.53
N ALA A 10 3.18 7.86 57.98
CA ALA A 10 2.07 7.12 57.39
C ALA A 10 2.52 6.48 56.08
N GLY A 11 2.38 5.14 55.98
CA GLY A 11 2.65 4.39 54.76
C GLY A 11 1.60 4.66 53.69
N LEU A 12 2.01 5.28 52.58
CA LEU A 12 1.22 5.39 51.36
C LEU A 12 1.51 4.16 50.49
N LEU A 13 0.56 3.23 50.40
CA LEU A 13 0.58 2.13 49.42
C LEU A 13 0.29 2.72 48.03
N VAL A 14 1.34 2.99 47.25
CA VAL A 14 1.22 3.23 45.81
C VAL A 14 1.18 1.87 45.13
N ALA A 15 0.01 1.51 44.58
CA ALA A 15 -0.10 0.38 43.67
C ALA A 15 0.74 0.69 42.41
N ALA A 16 1.86 0.01 42.27
CA ALA A 16 2.67 0.04 41.06
C ALA A 16 1.91 -0.68 39.95
N VAL A 17 1.18 0.08 39.13
CA VAL A 17 0.75 -0.39 37.81
C VAL A 17 2.02 -0.45 36.96
N GLY A 18 2.62 -1.64 36.85
CA GLY A 18 3.79 -1.84 35.99
C GLY A 18 3.47 -1.44 34.54
N PRO A 19 4.46 -0.99 33.75
CA PRO A 19 4.24 -0.69 32.34
C PRO A 19 3.73 -1.96 31.64
N VAL A 20 2.53 -1.88 31.08
CA VAL A 20 2.00 -2.91 30.19
C VAL A 20 2.99 -3.00 29.03
N ALA A 21 3.61 -4.16 28.83
CA ALA A 21 4.47 -4.40 27.67
C ALA A 21 3.68 -4.01 26.41
N ALA A 22 4.24 -3.13 25.59
CA ALA A 22 3.61 -2.75 24.33
C ALA A 22 3.40 -4.02 23.51
N ASP A 23 2.17 -4.25 23.04
CA ASP A 23 1.88 -5.35 22.13
C ASP A 23 2.75 -5.18 20.89
N SER A 24 3.53 -6.21 20.55
CA SER A 24 4.47 -6.13 19.43
C SER A 24 3.77 -6.33 18.09
N VAL A 25 2.52 -6.82 18.11
CA VAL A 25 1.67 -6.89 16.92
C VAL A 25 1.08 -5.51 16.64
N PRO A 26 1.40 -4.89 15.48
CA PRO A 26 0.82 -3.62 15.13
C PRO A 26 -0.70 -3.74 14.96
N PRO A 27 -1.48 -2.72 15.37
CA PRO A 27 -2.93 -2.74 15.27
C PRO A 27 -3.42 -2.87 13.83
N ASP A 28 -4.61 -3.46 13.68
CA ASP A 28 -5.30 -3.58 12.40
C ASP A 28 -5.59 -2.21 11.77
N GLY A 29 -5.41 -2.13 10.46
CA GLY A 29 -5.74 -0.94 9.69
C GLY A 29 -4.82 -0.68 8.52
N ALA A 30 -4.65 0.60 8.18
CA ALA A 30 -3.70 0.99 7.13
C ALA A 30 -2.28 0.79 7.64
N ALA A 31 -1.42 0.22 6.81
CA ALA A 31 -0.02 -0.03 7.13
C ALA A 31 0.89 0.61 6.08
N SER A 32 2.06 1.07 6.51
CA SER A 32 3.10 1.57 5.62
C SER A 32 4.47 1.09 6.10
N ILE A 33 5.26 0.58 5.17
CA ILE A 33 6.70 0.37 5.35
C ILE A 33 7.45 1.49 4.64
N VAL A 34 8.41 2.05 5.35
CA VAL A 34 9.35 3.04 4.83
C VAL A 34 10.77 2.52 4.98
N LEU A 35 11.48 2.35 3.87
CA LEU A 35 12.93 2.10 3.86
C LEU A 35 13.62 3.43 3.66
N ALA A 36 14.30 3.89 4.71
CA ALA A 36 14.88 5.23 4.76
C ALA A 36 16.01 5.40 3.73
N PRO A 37 16.19 6.61 3.16
CA PRO A 37 17.28 6.90 2.26
C PRO A 37 18.62 6.73 2.99
N CYS A 38 19.59 6.08 2.33
CA CYS A 38 20.96 5.98 2.83
C CYS A 38 21.88 6.92 2.02
N PRO A 39 22.21 8.12 2.53
CA PRO A 39 23.02 9.07 1.79
C PRO A 39 24.45 8.56 1.63
N GLY A 40 25.05 8.80 0.44
CA GLY A 40 26.47 8.55 0.20
C GLY A 40 26.82 7.15 -0.31
N ALA A 41 25.84 6.27 -0.52
CA ALA A 41 26.07 5.01 -1.22
C ALA A 41 26.04 5.20 -2.75
N PRO A 42 26.90 4.50 -3.52
CA PRO A 42 26.68 4.39 -4.96
C PRO A 42 25.37 3.61 -5.21
N GLY A 43 24.69 3.89 -6.32
CA GLY A 43 23.50 3.10 -6.69
C GLY A 43 23.79 1.61 -6.88
N PHE A 44 25.02 1.29 -7.25
CA PHE A 44 25.51 -0.07 -7.42
C PHE A 44 27.01 -0.14 -7.10
N GLY A 45 27.46 -1.22 -6.44
CA GLY A 45 28.88 -1.39 -6.10
C GLY A 45 29.25 -2.82 -5.66
N GLU A 46 30.50 -3.03 -5.27
CA GLU A 46 31.01 -4.33 -4.81
C GLU A 46 31.07 -4.47 -3.28
N VAL A 47 30.68 -3.41 -2.56
CA VAL A 47 30.76 -3.35 -1.10
C VAL A 47 29.40 -2.98 -0.54
N VAL A 48 28.99 -3.67 0.53
CA VAL A 48 27.79 -3.31 1.28
C VAL A 48 27.99 -1.95 1.95
N THR A 49 27.02 -1.06 1.82
CA THR A 49 27.06 0.24 2.53
C THR A 49 26.20 0.13 3.77
N PRO A 50 26.75 0.36 4.98
CA PRO A 50 25.98 0.30 6.22
C PRO A 50 24.75 1.23 6.18
N GLY A 51 23.62 0.76 6.68
CA GLY A 51 22.37 1.50 6.72
C GLY A 51 21.60 1.58 5.39
N CYS A 52 22.10 0.95 4.32
CA CYS A 52 21.34 0.82 3.07
C CYS A 52 20.56 -0.49 3.02
N SER A 53 19.30 -0.39 2.56
CA SER A 53 18.60 -1.57 2.04
C SER A 53 19.20 -1.95 0.68
N TYR A 54 19.35 -3.24 0.39
CA TYR A 54 20.03 -3.69 -0.81
C TYR A 54 19.49 -5.00 -1.38
N ILE A 55 19.89 -5.25 -2.64
CA ILE A 55 19.86 -6.57 -3.29
C ILE A 55 21.31 -6.99 -3.54
N ALA A 56 21.70 -8.17 -3.05
CA ALA A 56 23.01 -8.76 -3.24
C ALA A 56 22.96 -9.82 -4.37
N ILE A 57 23.65 -9.53 -5.46
CA ILE A 57 23.74 -10.37 -6.65
C ILE A 57 25.07 -11.13 -6.57
N PRO A 58 25.07 -12.44 -6.35
CA PRO A 58 26.31 -13.22 -6.19
C PRO A 58 27.16 -13.18 -7.46
N ARG A 59 28.47 -13.09 -7.26
CA ARG A 59 29.48 -13.11 -8.32
C ARG A 59 30.04 -14.51 -8.54
N ALA A 60 30.35 -14.81 -9.79
CA ALA A 60 31.20 -15.94 -10.11
C ALA A 60 32.58 -15.74 -9.46
N GLY A 61 33.09 -16.76 -8.79
CA GLY A 61 34.36 -16.69 -8.06
C GLY A 61 34.27 -16.13 -6.63
N GLY A 62 33.09 -15.75 -6.15
CA GLY A 62 32.86 -15.34 -4.75
C GLY A 62 32.53 -13.85 -4.58
N GLY A 63 31.96 -13.51 -3.42
CA GLY A 63 31.42 -12.18 -3.14
C GLY A 63 30.09 -11.89 -3.86
N ALA A 64 29.69 -10.62 -3.86
CA ALA A 64 28.46 -10.14 -4.46
C ALA A 64 28.61 -8.71 -5.01
N PHE A 65 27.79 -8.37 -5.98
CA PHE A 65 27.47 -6.99 -6.32
C PHE A 65 26.24 -6.55 -5.53
N PHE A 66 26.24 -5.30 -5.07
CA PHE A 66 25.17 -4.72 -4.29
C PHE A 66 24.47 -3.65 -5.10
N ALA A 67 23.16 -3.79 -5.23
CA ALA A 67 22.27 -2.74 -5.68
C ALA A 67 21.69 -2.05 -4.43
N HIS A 68 22.20 -0.87 -4.07
CA HIS A 68 21.78 -0.14 -2.87
C HIS A 68 20.49 0.62 -3.17
N LEU A 69 19.37 0.01 -2.80
CA LEU A 69 18.03 0.44 -3.17
C LEU A 69 17.70 1.85 -2.66
N THR A 70 18.09 2.16 -1.43
CA THR A 70 17.73 3.43 -0.79
C THR A 70 18.75 4.55 -1.02
N SER A 71 19.76 4.32 -1.88
CA SER A 71 20.78 5.32 -2.25
C SER A 71 20.20 6.51 -3.02
N THR A 72 19.17 6.26 -3.85
CA THR A 72 18.53 7.27 -4.70
C THR A 72 17.33 7.95 -4.06
N GLY A 73 16.94 7.51 -2.85
CA GLY A 73 15.77 8.02 -2.15
C GLY A 73 15.03 6.93 -1.35
N GLU A 74 13.96 7.37 -0.71
CA GLU A 74 13.10 6.52 0.11
C GLU A 74 12.28 5.51 -0.73
N ILE A 75 12.10 4.30 -0.18
CA ILE A 75 11.15 3.31 -0.68
C ILE A 75 9.96 3.24 0.27
N THR A 76 8.76 3.32 -0.29
CA THR A 76 7.50 3.28 0.45
C THR A 76 6.65 2.13 -0.05
N MET A 77 6.02 1.40 0.87
CA MET A 77 5.09 0.32 0.57
C MET A 77 3.83 0.52 1.40
N ASN A 78 2.72 0.90 0.75
CA ASN A 78 1.47 1.20 1.44
C ASN A 78 0.44 0.09 1.25
N GLY A 79 -0.28 -0.25 2.31
CA GLY A 79 -1.16 -1.42 2.33
C GLY A 79 -1.92 -1.53 3.64
N THR A 80 -2.09 -2.76 4.13
CA THR A 80 -2.91 -3.03 5.32
C THR A 80 -2.30 -4.07 6.23
N MET A 81 -2.61 -3.93 7.52
CA MET A 81 -2.36 -4.91 8.59
C MET A 81 -3.69 -5.51 9.04
N THR A 82 -3.73 -6.82 9.27
CA THR A 82 -4.87 -7.54 9.86
C THR A 82 -4.36 -8.72 10.66
N SER A 83 -4.57 -8.70 11.97
CA SER A 83 -4.16 -9.73 12.93
C SER A 83 -2.69 -10.12 12.76
N GLY A 84 -1.81 -9.11 12.68
CA GLY A 84 -0.37 -9.27 12.45
C GLY A 84 0.03 -9.68 11.05
N SER A 85 -0.89 -9.94 10.12
CA SER A 85 -0.56 -10.18 8.70
C SER A 85 -0.65 -8.89 7.89
N PHE A 86 0.29 -8.66 6.99
CA PHE A 86 0.27 -7.48 6.11
C PHE A 86 0.33 -7.84 4.63
N ILE A 87 -0.26 -6.97 3.81
CA ILE A 87 -0.18 -7.00 2.35
C ILE A 87 0.01 -5.58 1.83
N PHE A 88 1.02 -5.39 1.00
CA PHE A 88 1.36 -4.15 0.31
C PHE A 88 1.22 -4.35 -1.20
N PRO A 89 0.14 -3.87 -1.82
CA PRO A 89 -0.06 -4.04 -3.26
C PRO A 89 1.02 -3.36 -4.09
N GLY A 90 1.49 -4.00 -5.17
CA GLY A 90 2.55 -3.47 -6.03
C GLY A 90 2.24 -2.06 -6.55
N ALA A 91 0.98 -1.78 -6.90
CA ALA A 91 0.55 -0.46 -7.36
C ALA A 91 0.74 0.66 -6.33
N LYS A 92 0.90 0.33 -5.04
CA LYS A 92 1.09 1.26 -3.92
C LYS A 92 2.53 1.27 -3.38
N GLN A 93 3.47 0.76 -4.16
CA GLN A 93 4.90 0.73 -3.83
C GLN A 93 5.70 1.71 -4.70
N THR A 94 6.77 2.26 -4.12
CA THR A 94 7.80 3.01 -4.84
C THR A 94 9.07 2.17 -4.91
N TRP A 95 9.56 1.91 -6.13
CA TRP A 95 10.84 1.24 -6.34
C TRP A 95 11.72 2.15 -7.20
N PRO A 96 13.01 2.31 -6.87
CA PRO A 96 13.94 3.07 -7.69
C PRO A 96 14.26 2.30 -8.97
N GLY A 97 14.59 3.03 -10.04
CA GLY A 97 15.38 2.47 -11.12
C GLY A 97 16.85 2.50 -10.70
N ILE A 98 17.58 1.39 -10.87
CA ILE A 98 18.99 1.31 -10.49
C ILE A 98 19.84 1.30 -11.75
N SER A 99 20.77 2.25 -11.83
CA SER A 99 21.73 2.35 -12.94
C SER A 99 23.11 1.91 -12.44
N VAL A 100 23.80 1.07 -13.22
CA VAL A 100 25.17 0.65 -12.89
C VAL A 100 26.15 1.73 -13.36
N PRO A 101 27.08 2.22 -12.51
CA PRO A 101 28.08 3.20 -12.89
C PRO A 101 28.92 2.74 -14.09
N GLY A 102 29.07 3.60 -15.10
CA GLY A 102 29.91 3.35 -16.27
C GLY A 102 29.28 2.53 -17.41
N GLY A 103 27.97 2.25 -17.39
CA GLY A 103 27.33 1.45 -18.45
C GLY A 103 25.91 1.86 -18.83
N ASN A 104 25.44 1.35 -19.97
CA ASN A 104 24.05 1.40 -20.43
C ASN A 104 23.17 0.35 -19.71
N VAL A 105 23.45 0.08 -18.42
CA VAL A 105 22.79 -0.98 -17.66
C VAL A 105 21.72 -0.38 -16.76
N THR A 106 20.47 -0.77 -16.99
CA THR A 106 19.34 -0.40 -16.15
C THR A 106 18.70 -1.63 -15.53
N VAL A 107 18.35 -1.52 -14.24
CA VAL A 107 17.63 -2.53 -13.48
C VAL A 107 16.29 -1.94 -13.06
N GLU A 108 15.22 -2.57 -13.55
CA GLU A 108 13.84 -2.20 -13.19
C GLU A 108 13.21 -3.34 -12.40
N ILE A 109 12.80 -3.06 -11.17
CA ILE A 109 12.09 -4.00 -10.29
C ILE A 109 10.59 -3.83 -10.53
N ALA A 110 9.93 -4.88 -11.05
CA ALA A 110 8.49 -4.84 -11.22
C ALA A 110 7.79 -4.73 -9.85
N LYS A 111 6.73 -3.93 -9.81
CA LYS A 111 5.94 -3.74 -8.60
C LYS A 111 4.96 -4.89 -8.43
N THR A 112 5.32 -5.86 -7.61
CA THR A 112 4.48 -7.00 -7.24
C THR A 112 4.02 -6.89 -5.80
N ASP A 113 2.93 -7.56 -5.46
CA ASP A 113 2.40 -7.54 -4.09
C ASP A 113 3.42 -8.16 -3.13
N VAL A 114 3.73 -7.42 -2.06
CA VAL A 114 4.57 -7.88 -0.96
C VAL A 114 3.66 -8.24 0.20
N SER A 115 3.93 -9.35 0.87
CA SER A 115 3.12 -9.82 2.01
C SER A 115 3.98 -10.35 3.13
N GLY A 116 3.42 -10.52 4.32
CA GLY A 116 4.19 -11.02 5.45
C GLY A 116 3.42 -10.98 6.75
N THR A 117 4.13 -11.22 7.85
CA THR A 117 3.55 -11.27 9.20
C THR A 117 4.44 -10.61 10.23
N VAL A 118 3.84 -10.10 11.30
CA VAL A 118 4.48 -9.73 12.56
C VAL A 118 3.92 -10.63 13.66
N ALA A 119 4.78 -11.42 14.28
CA ALA A 119 4.42 -12.28 15.39
C ALA A 119 4.38 -11.49 16.71
N ALA A 120 3.78 -12.10 17.75
CA ALA A 120 3.62 -11.51 19.08
C ALA A 120 4.93 -11.23 19.85
N ASP A 121 6.07 -11.67 19.33
CA ASP A 121 7.40 -11.33 19.85
C ASP A 121 8.19 -10.39 18.92
N GLY A 122 7.49 -9.70 18.02
CA GLY A 122 8.05 -8.73 17.09
C GLY A 122 8.78 -9.37 15.90
N ARG A 123 8.79 -10.70 15.77
CA ARG A 123 9.38 -11.34 14.58
C ARG A 123 8.62 -10.95 13.31
N VAL A 124 9.33 -10.43 12.34
CA VAL A 124 8.78 -10.04 11.03
C VAL A 124 9.17 -11.11 10.01
N THR A 125 8.21 -11.56 9.22
CA THR A 125 8.46 -12.32 7.99
C THR A 125 7.92 -11.54 6.80
N MET A 126 8.57 -11.64 5.66
CA MET A 126 8.17 -10.93 4.45
C MET A 126 8.46 -11.80 3.23
N THR A 127 7.50 -11.89 2.31
CA THR A 127 7.66 -12.53 1.01
C THR A 127 7.64 -11.47 -0.07
N ILE A 128 8.70 -11.44 -0.86
CA ILE A 128 8.90 -10.50 -1.96
C ILE A 128 8.99 -11.30 -3.25
N PRO A 129 7.92 -11.38 -4.03
CA PRO A 129 8.03 -11.75 -5.44
C PRO A 129 8.87 -10.68 -6.14
N TYR A 130 9.74 -11.09 -7.06
CA TYR A 130 10.49 -10.15 -7.87
C TYR A 130 10.47 -10.60 -9.34
N ASN A 131 10.33 -9.61 -10.20
CA ASN A 131 10.45 -9.76 -11.65
C ASN A 131 11.23 -8.54 -12.15
N THR A 132 12.50 -8.76 -12.40
CA THR A 132 13.45 -7.69 -12.70
C THR A 132 13.93 -7.81 -14.12
N THR A 133 13.99 -6.68 -14.83
CA THR A 133 14.62 -6.63 -16.15
C THR A 133 15.93 -5.87 -16.05
N ILE A 134 17.00 -6.52 -16.46
CA ILE A 134 18.33 -5.94 -16.66
C ILE A 134 18.49 -5.71 -18.17
N SER A 135 18.74 -4.49 -18.58
CA SER A 135 18.98 -4.15 -20.00
C SER A 135 20.41 -3.66 -20.18
N ALA A 136 21.16 -4.17 -21.16
CA ALA A 136 22.51 -3.73 -21.48
C ALA A 136 22.83 -4.01 -22.96
N PHE A 137 23.52 -3.09 -23.64
CA PHE A 137 23.95 -3.24 -25.05
C PHE A 137 22.81 -3.64 -26.02
N GLY A 138 21.58 -3.18 -25.77
CA GLY A 138 20.39 -3.56 -26.56
C GLY A 138 19.85 -4.96 -26.27
N LEU A 139 20.50 -5.74 -25.40
CA LEU A 139 20.06 -7.04 -24.92
C LEU A 139 19.33 -6.90 -23.58
N LYS A 140 18.50 -7.91 -23.26
CA LYS A 140 17.73 -7.96 -22.01
C LYS A 140 17.93 -9.29 -21.30
N CYS A 141 17.94 -9.22 -19.98
CA CYS A 141 17.89 -10.35 -19.07
C CYS A 141 16.73 -10.12 -18.10
N THR A 142 15.76 -11.02 -18.11
CA THR A 142 14.65 -11.03 -17.16
C THR A 142 14.91 -12.09 -16.10
N VAL A 143 14.87 -11.67 -14.84
CA VAL A 143 15.12 -12.50 -13.65
C VAL A 143 13.85 -12.52 -12.81
N LYS A 144 13.31 -13.71 -12.55
CA LYS A 144 12.07 -13.90 -11.79
C LYS A 144 12.23 -14.91 -10.68
N GLY A 145 11.69 -14.58 -9.51
CA GLY A 145 11.71 -15.45 -8.36
C GLY A 145 10.91 -14.87 -7.20
N SER A 146 11.14 -15.43 -6.02
CA SER A 146 10.59 -14.92 -4.77
C SER A 146 11.61 -15.07 -3.66
N ALA A 147 11.72 -14.05 -2.82
CA ALA A 147 12.56 -14.06 -1.63
C ALA A 147 11.67 -14.13 -0.38
N ALA A 148 11.94 -15.10 0.49
CA ALA A 148 11.40 -15.14 1.84
C ALA A 148 12.42 -14.51 2.79
N LEU A 149 12.03 -13.44 3.46
CA LEU A 149 12.85 -12.67 4.38
C LEU A 149 12.32 -12.85 5.80
N SER A 150 13.22 -12.78 6.77
CA SER A 150 12.85 -12.79 8.18
C SER A 150 13.76 -11.86 8.98
N SER A 151 13.21 -11.33 10.08
CA SER A 151 13.95 -10.59 11.10
C SER A 151 14.91 -11.46 11.91
N THR A 152 14.89 -12.78 11.70
CA THR A 152 15.77 -13.75 12.37
C THR A 152 16.78 -14.40 11.42
N SER A 153 16.73 -14.04 10.14
CA SER A 153 17.59 -14.60 9.11
C SER A 153 18.74 -13.66 8.77
N THR A 154 19.75 -14.22 8.11
CA THR A 154 20.87 -13.49 7.52
C THR A 154 20.89 -13.79 6.02
N ASP A 155 21.09 -12.77 5.19
CA ASP A 155 21.39 -12.97 3.78
C ASP A 155 22.80 -13.56 3.63
N VAL A 156 22.90 -14.75 3.02
CA VAL A 156 24.18 -15.44 2.86
C VAL A 156 25.09 -14.80 1.83
N ASN A 157 24.56 -13.98 0.92
CA ASN A 157 25.35 -13.35 -0.15
C ASN A 157 25.87 -11.97 0.25
N GLY A 158 25.07 -11.18 0.99
CA GLY A 158 25.40 -9.82 1.41
C GLY A 158 25.70 -9.64 2.90
N GLY A 159 25.41 -10.63 3.75
CA GLY A 159 25.71 -10.63 5.19
C GLY A 159 24.76 -9.81 6.07
N GLY A 160 23.72 -9.19 5.49
CA GLY A 160 22.73 -8.42 6.23
C GLY A 160 21.94 -9.32 7.16
N THR A 161 21.79 -8.93 8.43
CA THR A 161 21.10 -9.73 9.45
C THR A 161 19.85 -9.01 9.91
N GLY A 162 18.73 -9.73 9.96
CA GLY A 162 17.45 -9.18 10.39
C GLY A 162 17.44 -8.71 11.85
N LYS A 163 16.44 -7.89 12.16
CA LYS A 163 16.16 -7.36 13.50
C LYS A 163 14.66 -7.32 13.72
N ASN A 164 14.19 -7.88 14.83
CA ASN A 164 12.77 -7.86 15.19
C ASN A 164 12.24 -6.43 15.26
N LEU A 165 10.92 -6.31 15.04
CA LEU A 165 10.20 -5.06 15.17
C LEU A 165 10.32 -4.52 16.59
N ASP A 166 10.81 -3.30 16.70
CA ASP A 166 10.69 -2.50 17.91
C ASP A 166 9.30 -1.84 17.91
N PRO A 167 8.39 -2.20 18.84
CA PRO A 167 7.04 -1.65 18.87
C PRO A 167 6.99 -0.15 19.18
N ALA A 168 8.03 0.41 19.81
CA ALA A 168 8.06 1.83 20.16
C ALA A 168 8.38 2.72 18.95
N SER A 169 9.37 2.31 18.15
CA SER A 169 9.83 3.08 16.98
C SER A 169 9.26 2.60 15.65
N GLY A 170 8.71 1.37 15.61
CA GLY A 170 8.36 0.67 14.39
C GLY A 170 9.57 0.17 13.60
N ALA A 171 10.80 0.35 14.10
CA ALA A 171 12.01 -0.05 13.38
C ALA A 171 12.14 -1.57 13.32
N PHE A 172 12.52 -2.09 12.15
CA PHE A 172 12.80 -3.51 11.95
C PHE A 172 13.82 -3.69 10.82
N ALA A 173 14.41 -4.88 10.74
CA ALA A 173 15.13 -5.31 9.55
C ALA A 173 14.75 -6.74 9.19
N VAL A 174 14.64 -7.05 7.90
CA VAL A 174 14.44 -8.41 7.41
C VAL A 174 15.50 -8.75 6.38
N ALA A 175 16.04 -9.95 6.46
CA ALA A 175 17.04 -10.45 5.53
C ALA A 175 16.67 -11.84 5.02
N GLY A 176 17.22 -12.22 3.89
CA GLY A 176 17.06 -13.57 3.35
C GLY A 176 17.67 -13.70 1.97
N THR A 177 17.89 -14.94 1.57
CA THR A 177 18.39 -15.28 0.24
C THR A 177 17.34 -16.13 -0.45
N SER A 178 16.92 -15.69 -1.63
CA SER A 178 15.97 -16.42 -2.46
C SER A 178 16.56 -17.74 -2.97
N ALA A 179 15.69 -18.67 -3.37
CA ALA A 179 16.11 -19.78 -4.21
C ALA A 179 16.65 -19.25 -5.56
N PRO A 180 17.38 -20.09 -6.33
CA PRO A 180 17.86 -19.71 -7.65
C PRO A 180 16.72 -19.19 -8.53
N PRO A 181 16.84 -17.97 -9.08
CA PRO A 181 15.78 -17.41 -9.89
C PRO A 181 15.71 -18.08 -11.26
N THR A 182 14.53 -17.98 -11.87
CA THR A 182 14.39 -18.26 -13.30
C THR A 182 14.91 -17.07 -14.11
N THR A 183 15.68 -17.35 -15.15
CA THR A 183 16.28 -16.33 -16.02
C THR A 183 15.86 -16.53 -17.47
N SER A 184 15.73 -15.45 -18.22
CA SER A 184 15.38 -15.51 -19.65
C SER A 184 15.92 -14.30 -20.42
N GLY A 185 16.33 -14.52 -21.67
CA GLY A 185 16.87 -13.49 -22.55
C GLY A 185 18.38 -13.60 -22.77
N ALA A 186 18.85 -13.08 -23.90
CA ALA A 186 20.22 -13.26 -24.39
C ALA A 186 21.28 -12.66 -23.45
N LEU A 187 20.96 -11.58 -22.73
CA LEU A 187 21.90 -11.00 -21.78
C LEU A 187 22.13 -11.90 -20.55
N CYS A 188 21.16 -12.75 -20.17
CA CYS A 188 21.35 -13.64 -19.02
C CYS A 188 22.41 -14.70 -19.29
N ALA A 189 22.49 -15.18 -20.54
CA ALA A 189 23.53 -16.15 -20.93
C ALA A 189 24.92 -15.54 -20.83
N LEU A 190 25.09 -14.29 -21.28
CA LEU A 190 26.35 -13.55 -21.16
C LEU A 190 26.69 -13.20 -19.70
N ALA A 191 25.67 -12.91 -18.90
CA ALA A 191 25.86 -12.59 -17.49
C ALA A 191 26.24 -13.83 -16.66
N ALA A 192 25.93 -15.05 -17.12
CA ALA A 192 26.22 -16.29 -16.39
C ALA A 192 27.73 -16.50 -16.13
N ASP A 193 28.60 -15.95 -16.97
CA ASP A 193 30.06 -16.01 -16.77
C ASP A 193 30.54 -15.08 -15.62
N THR A 194 29.71 -14.13 -15.21
CA THR A 194 30.05 -13.12 -14.19
C THR A 194 29.21 -13.22 -12.92
N LEU A 195 27.98 -13.74 -13.02
CA LEU A 195 27.02 -13.85 -11.94
C LEU A 195 26.75 -15.32 -11.62
N ASP A 196 26.71 -15.64 -10.33
CA ASP A 196 26.40 -16.99 -9.86
C ASP A 196 24.99 -17.06 -9.26
N LEU A 197 23.97 -16.91 -10.11
CA LEU A 197 22.58 -16.92 -9.69
C LEU A 197 22.12 -18.28 -9.14
N SER A 198 22.93 -19.34 -9.26
CA SER A 198 22.68 -20.63 -8.61
C SER A 198 22.75 -20.56 -7.08
N ARG A 199 23.37 -19.50 -6.54
CA ARG A 199 23.39 -19.19 -5.09
C ARG A 199 22.20 -18.36 -4.64
N GLY A 200 21.24 -18.12 -5.53
CA GLY A 200 20.10 -17.25 -5.26
C GLY A 200 20.47 -15.78 -5.15
N ILE A 201 19.45 -14.93 -4.97
CA ILE A 201 19.65 -13.48 -4.79
C ILE A 201 19.44 -13.13 -3.32
N GLY A 202 20.39 -12.39 -2.76
CA GLY A 202 20.34 -11.88 -1.40
C GLY A 202 19.56 -10.59 -1.26
N TRP A 203 18.86 -10.42 -0.15
CA TRP A 203 18.00 -9.28 0.14
C TRP A 203 18.15 -8.86 1.59
N TYR A 204 18.24 -7.55 1.81
CA TYR A 204 18.26 -6.96 3.15
C TYR A 204 17.47 -5.65 3.13
N PHE A 205 16.40 -5.58 3.91
CA PHE A 205 15.60 -4.38 4.12
C PHE A 205 15.69 -3.92 5.55
N ASP A 206 15.97 -2.63 5.70
CA ASP A 206 16.05 -1.92 6.98
C ASP A 206 15.12 -0.71 6.89
N GLY A 207 14.16 -0.63 7.82
CA GLY A 207 13.12 0.38 7.74
C GLY A 207 12.20 0.42 8.93
N THR A 208 11.11 1.15 8.76
CA THR A 208 10.07 1.33 9.77
C THR A 208 8.73 0.85 9.27
N LEU A 209 8.01 0.13 10.12
CA LEU A 209 6.63 -0.28 9.91
C LEU A 209 5.73 0.58 10.79
N THR A 210 4.79 1.28 10.15
CA THR A 210 3.79 2.10 10.84
C THR A 210 2.40 1.63 10.49
N THR A 211 1.49 1.70 11.46
CA THR A 211 0.09 1.38 11.28
C THR A 211 -0.78 2.51 11.80
N VAL A 212 -1.84 2.82 11.04
CA VAL A 212 -2.91 3.72 11.48
C VAL A 212 -4.12 2.85 11.82
N PRO A 213 -4.49 2.74 13.12
CA PRO A 213 -5.62 1.93 13.54
C PRO A 213 -6.91 2.31 12.81
N GLY A 214 -7.64 1.31 12.31
CA GLY A 214 -8.89 1.55 11.59
C GLY A 214 -9.28 0.39 10.67
N VAL A 215 -10.34 0.53 9.89
CA VAL A 215 -10.78 -0.55 8.98
C VAL A 215 -9.82 -0.63 7.77
N PRO A 216 -9.19 -1.79 7.49
CA PRO A 216 -8.22 -1.94 6.39
C PRO A 216 -8.86 -1.67 5.01
N SER A 217 -8.20 -0.86 4.18
CA SER A 217 -8.68 -0.36 2.88
C SER A 217 -7.75 -0.78 1.73
N VAL A 218 -8.17 -1.69 0.83
CA VAL A 218 -7.28 -2.14 -0.27
C VAL A 218 -7.91 -2.26 -1.68
N LEU A 219 -9.23 -2.23 -1.89
CA LEU A 219 -9.83 -2.32 -3.23
C LEU A 219 -10.81 -1.18 -3.56
N PRO A 220 -10.80 -0.63 -4.79
CA PRO A 220 -11.81 0.33 -5.20
C PRO A 220 -13.17 -0.35 -5.31
N GLN A 221 -14.20 0.27 -4.72
CA GLN A 221 -15.57 -0.16 -4.96
C GLN A 221 -16.08 0.30 -6.32
N SER A 222 -16.84 -0.56 -6.99
CA SER A 222 -17.49 -0.30 -8.27
C SER A 222 -18.90 -0.90 -8.28
N ALA A 223 -19.77 -0.40 -9.17
CA ALA A 223 -21.12 -0.92 -9.39
C ALA A 223 -21.47 -0.81 -10.88
N ASP A 224 -22.17 -1.81 -11.45
CA ASP A 224 -22.63 -1.74 -12.85
C ASP A 224 -23.67 -0.62 -13.00
N LEU A 225 -23.28 0.41 -13.74
CA LEU A 225 -23.99 1.67 -13.77
C LEU A 225 -24.34 2.08 -15.21
N LYS A 226 -25.63 1.95 -15.54
CA LYS A 226 -26.19 2.45 -16.81
C LYS A 226 -27.01 3.73 -16.59
N LEU A 227 -26.31 4.87 -16.55
CA LEU A 227 -26.93 6.18 -16.42
C LEU A 227 -27.49 6.70 -17.75
N PRO A 228 -28.57 7.49 -17.74
CA PRO A 228 -29.07 8.14 -18.95
C PRO A 228 -28.09 9.23 -19.44
N SER A 229 -27.96 9.36 -20.76
CA SER A 229 -27.17 10.43 -21.39
C SER A 229 -27.87 11.81 -21.30
N ARG A 230 -29.21 11.84 -21.28
CA ARG A 230 -30.02 13.06 -21.26
C ARG A 230 -31.19 12.94 -20.29
N ILE A 231 -31.57 14.07 -19.67
CA ILE A 231 -32.80 14.24 -18.89
C ILE A 231 -33.77 15.12 -19.66
N LYS A 232 -35.00 14.63 -19.86
CA LYS A 232 -36.07 15.33 -20.59
C LYS A 232 -36.47 16.64 -19.89
N ARG A 233 -36.70 17.70 -20.65
CA ARG A 233 -37.26 18.98 -20.15
C ARG A 233 -38.60 18.84 -19.43
N LYS A 234 -39.49 18.00 -19.95
CA LYS A 234 -40.77 17.66 -19.33
C LYS A 234 -40.98 16.15 -19.43
N GLY A 235 -41.43 15.54 -18.34
CA GLY A 235 -41.77 14.12 -18.31
C GLY A 235 -40.86 13.30 -17.39
N ARG A 236 -40.93 11.98 -17.53
CA ARG A 236 -40.24 11.01 -16.65
C ARG A 236 -38.90 10.60 -17.27
N THR A 237 -37.88 10.56 -16.43
CA THR A 237 -36.55 10.00 -16.73
C THR A 237 -36.16 9.04 -15.63
N VAL A 238 -35.74 7.82 -15.99
CA VAL A 238 -35.20 6.84 -15.04
C VAL A 238 -33.71 7.13 -14.87
N LEU A 239 -33.29 7.49 -13.66
CA LEU A 239 -31.89 7.79 -13.34
C LEU A 239 -31.13 6.54 -12.91
N VAL A 240 -31.80 5.68 -12.13
CA VAL A 240 -31.29 4.37 -11.68
C VAL A 240 -32.39 3.35 -11.90
N ARG A 241 -32.07 2.22 -12.55
CA ARG A 241 -33.07 1.25 -13.02
C ARG A 241 -33.61 0.33 -11.91
N GLY A 242 -32.83 0.11 -10.86
CA GLY A 242 -33.16 -0.79 -9.75
C GLY A 242 -32.15 -0.65 -8.60
N PRO A 243 -32.17 -1.57 -7.62
CA PRO A 243 -31.15 -1.58 -6.57
C PRO A 243 -29.78 -1.78 -7.19
N LEU A 244 -28.82 -0.97 -6.77
CA LEU A 244 -27.43 -1.08 -7.15
C LEU A 244 -26.67 -1.66 -5.95
N VAL A 245 -25.87 -2.68 -6.22
CA VAL A 245 -24.99 -3.31 -5.24
C VAL A 245 -23.57 -3.14 -5.76
N THR A 246 -22.63 -2.80 -4.87
CA THR A 246 -21.22 -2.71 -5.25
C THR A 246 -20.61 -4.10 -5.41
N ASN A 247 -19.44 -4.19 -6.02
CA ASN A 247 -18.60 -5.40 -5.99
C ASN A 247 -18.29 -5.90 -4.57
N ALA A 248 -18.44 -5.04 -3.55
CA ALA A 248 -18.30 -5.36 -2.14
C ALA A 248 -19.62 -5.77 -1.45
N GLY A 249 -20.69 -6.01 -2.21
CA GLY A 249 -21.98 -6.45 -1.66
C GLY A 249 -22.80 -5.35 -0.96
N GLN A 250 -22.35 -4.10 -0.98
CA GLN A 250 -23.05 -3.01 -0.31
C GLN A 250 -24.15 -2.38 -1.16
N ALA A 251 -25.27 -2.04 -0.53
CA ALA A 251 -26.33 -1.30 -1.17
C ALA A 251 -25.92 0.16 -1.44
N VAL A 252 -26.00 0.58 -2.70
CA VAL A 252 -25.70 1.97 -3.11
C VAL A 252 -26.90 2.87 -2.85
N SER A 253 -26.67 3.94 -2.09
CA SER A 253 -27.65 4.99 -1.86
C SER A 253 -27.60 6.06 -2.95
N ALA A 254 -28.78 6.55 -3.36
CA ALA A 254 -28.90 7.54 -4.42
C ALA A 254 -29.47 8.86 -3.89
N ARG A 255 -28.73 9.95 -4.06
CA ARG A 255 -29.14 11.31 -3.74
C ARG A 255 -29.30 12.12 -5.03
N VAL A 256 -30.49 12.67 -5.23
CA VAL A 256 -30.78 13.52 -6.41
C VAL A 256 -31.16 14.91 -5.96
N THR A 257 -30.47 15.91 -6.51
CA THR A 257 -30.74 17.32 -6.28
C THR A 257 -30.88 18.05 -7.62
N TRP A 258 -31.58 19.18 -7.64
CA TRP A 258 -31.80 19.98 -8.84
C TRP A 258 -31.86 21.48 -8.56
N GLY A 259 -31.47 22.29 -9.54
CA GLY A 259 -31.49 23.74 -9.39
C GLY A 259 -31.26 24.49 -10.70
N LYS A 260 -31.46 25.82 -10.67
CA LYS A 260 -31.22 26.67 -11.84
C LYS A 260 -29.73 26.89 -12.13
N ARG A 261 -28.88 26.82 -11.11
CA ARG A 261 -27.42 26.91 -11.19
C ARG A 261 -26.79 25.53 -11.44
N LYS A 262 -25.60 25.50 -12.06
CA LYS A 262 -24.84 24.26 -12.35
C LYS A 262 -24.59 23.39 -11.10
N SER A 263 -24.46 24.00 -9.92
CA SER A 263 -24.25 23.30 -8.66
C SER A 263 -25.43 22.42 -8.23
N ALA A 264 -26.64 22.69 -8.76
CA ALA A 264 -27.85 21.89 -8.58
C ALA A 264 -28.17 21.49 -7.12
N LYS A 265 -27.87 22.36 -6.14
CA LYS A 265 -28.02 22.06 -4.70
C LYS A 265 -29.46 22.11 -4.15
N GLY A 266 -30.47 22.30 -5.00
CA GLY A 266 -31.86 22.50 -4.56
C GLY A 266 -32.75 21.25 -4.67
N SER A 267 -34.02 21.41 -4.30
CA SER A 267 -35.05 20.36 -4.35
C SER A 267 -36.45 20.93 -4.63
N LYS A 268 -36.55 22.13 -5.24
CA LYS A 268 -37.83 22.83 -5.40
C LYS A 268 -38.83 22.00 -6.22
N LYS A 269 -39.92 21.58 -5.58
CA LYS A 269 -40.96 20.68 -6.13
C LYS A 269 -41.66 21.22 -7.39
N SER A 270 -41.61 22.54 -7.60
CA SER A 270 -42.17 23.18 -8.82
C SER A 270 -41.39 22.83 -10.09
N PHE A 271 -40.13 22.40 -9.99
CA PHE A 271 -39.25 22.13 -11.14
C PHE A 271 -39.12 20.64 -11.45
N ALA A 272 -39.03 19.81 -10.42
CA ALA A 272 -39.00 18.36 -10.56
C ALA A 272 -39.55 17.68 -9.31
N ARG A 273 -39.93 16.41 -9.47
CA ARG A 273 -40.29 15.50 -8.38
C ARG A 273 -39.49 14.21 -8.52
N LEU A 274 -38.98 13.73 -7.41
CA LEU A 274 -38.25 12.47 -7.31
C LEU A 274 -39.18 11.37 -6.81
N SER A 275 -39.07 10.17 -7.36
CA SER A 275 -39.73 8.97 -6.86
C SER A 275 -38.70 7.85 -6.75
N THR A 276 -38.67 7.20 -5.60
CA THR A 276 -37.80 6.07 -5.29
C THR A 276 -38.65 4.89 -4.89
N LYS A 277 -38.53 3.75 -5.58
CA LYS A 277 -39.26 2.51 -5.24
C LYS A 277 -38.38 1.31 -5.54
N ARG A 278 -38.11 0.46 -4.55
CA ARG A 278 -37.26 -0.74 -4.67
C ARG A 278 -35.92 -0.43 -5.38
N GLY A 279 -35.18 0.58 -4.91
CA GLY A 279 -33.90 1.01 -5.50
C GLY A 279 -33.99 1.76 -6.85
N LYS A 280 -35.11 1.69 -7.56
CA LYS A 280 -35.34 2.45 -8.79
C LYS A 280 -35.54 3.93 -8.48
N VAL A 281 -34.79 4.79 -9.16
CA VAL A 281 -34.83 6.26 -8.99
C VAL A 281 -35.37 6.90 -10.26
N VAL A 282 -36.50 7.57 -10.15
CA VAL A 282 -37.20 8.23 -11.26
C VAL A 282 -37.35 9.72 -10.97
N LEU A 283 -36.90 10.55 -11.91
CA LEU A 283 -37.11 11.99 -11.87
C LEU A 283 -38.21 12.38 -12.86
N ARG A 284 -39.21 13.13 -12.38
CA ARG A 284 -40.23 13.77 -13.21
C ARG A 284 -40.00 15.26 -13.26
N THR A 285 -39.61 15.78 -14.40
CA THR A 285 -39.43 17.22 -14.64
C THR A 285 -40.72 17.86 -15.12
N THR A 286 -40.98 19.10 -14.68
CA THR A 286 -42.25 19.81 -14.99
C THR A 286 -42.16 20.68 -16.25
N GLY A 287 -40.96 20.98 -16.74
CA GLY A 287 -40.72 21.94 -17.83
C GLY A 287 -40.78 23.42 -17.43
N LYS A 288 -41.13 23.75 -16.18
CA LYS A 288 -41.31 25.13 -15.69
C LYS A 288 -40.01 25.94 -15.53
N ALA A 289 -38.85 25.28 -15.52
CA ALA A 289 -37.55 25.93 -15.40
C ALA A 289 -36.89 26.07 -16.78
N LYS A 290 -36.64 27.30 -17.23
CA LYS A 290 -35.92 27.59 -18.50
C LYS A 290 -34.51 26.99 -18.53
N ARG A 291 -33.83 26.95 -17.38
CA ARG A 291 -32.50 26.34 -17.20
C ARG A 291 -32.54 25.50 -15.92
N LEU A 292 -32.52 24.17 -16.06
CA LEU A 292 -32.52 23.24 -14.94
C LEU A 292 -31.30 22.34 -15.04
N HIS A 293 -30.59 22.21 -13.92
CA HIS A 293 -29.50 21.26 -13.74
C HIS A 293 -29.93 20.24 -12.69
N VAL A 294 -29.56 18.99 -12.93
CA VAL A 294 -29.82 17.87 -12.03
C VAL A 294 -28.48 17.25 -11.68
N ARG A 295 -28.28 16.93 -10.40
CA ARG A 295 -27.12 16.21 -9.89
C ARG A 295 -27.58 14.93 -9.22
N LEU A 296 -27.04 13.80 -9.65
CA LEU A 296 -27.14 12.51 -8.98
C LEU A 296 -25.81 12.23 -8.29
N THR A 297 -25.88 11.83 -7.02
CA THR A 297 -24.75 11.29 -6.27
C THR A 297 -25.13 9.89 -5.83
N LEU A 298 -24.33 8.90 -6.21
CA LEU A 298 -24.43 7.52 -5.79
C LEU A 298 -23.31 7.26 -4.78
N GLN A 299 -23.62 6.66 -3.64
CA GLN A 299 -22.62 6.41 -2.61
C GLN A 299 -22.91 5.13 -1.80
N ALA A 300 -21.84 4.42 -1.43
CA ALA A 300 -21.86 3.34 -0.44
C ALA A 300 -20.74 3.60 0.58
N PRO A 301 -20.93 3.26 1.87
CA PRO A 301 -19.91 3.46 2.89
C PRO A 301 -18.67 2.59 2.62
N ALA A 302 -17.54 2.85 3.26
CA ALA A 302 -16.44 1.88 3.22
C ALA A 302 -16.86 0.56 3.90
N THR A 303 -16.26 -0.55 3.50
CA THR A 303 -16.42 -1.88 4.14
C THR A 303 -15.06 -2.56 4.20
N PRO A 304 -14.84 -3.57 5.06
CA PRO A 304 -13.54 -4.23 5.15
C PRO A 304 -13.03 -4.65 3.76
N GLY A 305 -11.80 -4.23 3.43
CA GLY A 305 -11.17 -4.50 2.14
C GLY A 305 -11.52 -3.53 1.01
N TYR A 306 -12.44 -2.57 1.19
CA TYR A 306 -13.00 -1.76 0.11
C TYR A 306 -13.19 -0.26 0.46
N GLU A 307 -12.66 0.64 -0.39
CA GLU A 307 -12.84 2.10 -0.27
C GLU A 307 -14.32 2.51 -0.45
N ALA A 308 -14.73 3.64 0.13
CA ALA A 308 -16.09 4.13 -0.05
C ALA A 308 -16.42 4.41 -1.54
N TYR A 309 -17.51 3.82 -2.04
CA TYR A 309 -17.98 4.09 -3.40
C TYR A 309 -18.59 5.50 -3.50
N ARG A 310 -18.17 6.31 -4.47
CA ARG A 310 -18.82 7.59 -4.78
C ARG A 310 -18.78 7.95 -6.26
N VAL A 311 -19.96 8.10 -6.87
CA VAL A 311 -20.10 8.59 -8.26
C VAL A 311 -21.04 9.79 -8.29
N THR A 312 -20.58 10.89 -8.89
CA THR A 312 -21.41 12.07 -9.14
C THR A 312 -21.63 12.27 -10.63
N ARG A 313 -22.89 12.43 -11.06
CA ARG A 313 -23.23 12.83 -12.42
C ARG A 313 -24.12 14.06 -12.41
N ALA A 314 -23.85 14.99 -13.30
CA ALA A 314 -24.66 16.19 -13.50
C ALA A 314 -25.18 16.27 -14.93
N TRP A 315 -26.42 16.72 -15.10
CA TRP A 315 -27.04 16.96 -16.39
C TRP A 315 -27.58 18.38 -16.47
N LYS A 316 -27.43 19.00 -17.63
CA LYS A 316 -28.30 20.11 -18.06
C LYS A 316 -29.54 19.50 -18.70
N VAL A 317 -30.70 19.78 -18.13
CA VAL A 317 -31.99 19.28 -18.63
C VAL A 317 -32.28 19.89 -20.00
N ARG A 318 -32.68 19.05 -20.96
CA ARG A 318 -32.98 19.44 -22.35
C ARG A 318 -34.24 18.78 -22.86
#